data_AF-A0A522RCD9-F1
#
_entry.id   AF-A0A522RCD9-F1
#
_cell.length_a   1.000
_cell.length_b   1.000
_cell.length_c   1.000
_cell.angle_alpha   90.00
_cell.angle_beta   90.00
_cell.angle_gamma   90.00
#
_symmetry.space_group_name_H-M   'P 1'
#
loop_
_entity.id
_entity.type
_entity.pdbx_description
1 polymer ?
#
loop_
_entity_poly.entity_id
_entity_poly.type
_entity_poly.pdbx_seq_one_letter_code
_entity_poly.pdbx_strand_id
1 'polypeptide(L)' 'MVPDHGRGIGDEWTSHGSSIPHSNETWLMVWGAGIQRLGVVKTHEQIYQEQYAATVAKILGFNYMARGHDVGHAIQSVIK' A
#
# COMPACT_ATOMS: atom_id res chain seq x y z
N MET A 1 5.57 0.94 6.42
CA MET A 1 6.35 -0.24 6.00
C MET A 1 5.50 -1.01 5.00
N VAL A 2 6.10 -1.39 3.88
CA VAL A 2 5.49 -2.18 2.81
C VAL A 2 6.55 -3.09 2.20
N PRO A 3 6.23 -4.34 1.86
CA PRO A 3 7.00 -5.11 0.89
C PRO A 3 6.83 -4.51 -0.51
N ASP A 4 7.84 -4.64 -1.35
CA ASP A 4 7.78 -4.33 -2.77
C ASP A 4 6.90 -5.33 -3.53
N HIS A 5 6.90 -6.60 -3.12
CA HIS A 5 6.02 -7.63 -3.65
C HIS A 5 5.76 -8.78 -2.66
N GLY A 6 4.76 -9.59 -2.98
CA GLY A 6 4.37 -10.79 -2.26
C GLY A 6 5.17 -12.02 -2.68
N ARG A 7 4.59 -13.19 -2.43
CA ARG A 7 5.10 -14.52 -2.79
C ARG A 7 3.96 -15.40 -3.31
N GLY A 8 4.31 -16.50 -3.96
CA GLY A 8 3.33 -17.53 -4.32
C GLY A 8 2.74 -18.24 -3.11
N ILE A 9 1.88 -19.21 -3.38
CA ILE A 9 1.24 -20.07 -2.38
C ILE A 9 1.59 -21.53 -2.63
N GLY A 10 1.42 -22.40 -1.62
CA GLY A 10 1.72 -23.83 -1.75
C GLY A 10 3.18 -24.08 -2.12
N ASP A 11 3.42 -24.89 -3.16
CA ASP A 11 4.77 -25.25 -3.61
C ASP A 11 5.55 -24.05 -4.18
N GLU A 12 4.87 -22.95 -4.52
CA GLU A 12 5.47 -21.73 -5.05
C GLU A 12 5.72 -20.66 -3.97
N TRP A 13 5.62 -20.98 -2.67
CA TRP A 13 5.74 -19.99 -1.59
C TRP A 13 7.09 -19.26 -1.55
N THR A 14 8.14 -19.84 -2.11
CA THR A 14 9.46 -19.20 -2.23
C THR A 14 9.59 -18.34 -3.50
N SER A 15 8.69 -18.51 -4.46
CA SER A 15 8.71 -17.87 -5.77
C SER A 15 8.00 -16.51 -5.75
N HIS A 16 8.30 -15.68 -6.76
CA HIS A 16 7.68 -14.38 -7.00
C HIS A 16 7.82 -13.99 -8.48
N GLY A 17 7.07 -12.97 -8.91
CA GLY A 17 7.12 -12.42 -10.26
C GLY A 17 5.76 -12.46 -10.95
N SER A 18 5.63 -11.77 -12.08
CA SER A 18 4.35 -11.60 -12.78
C SER A 18 3.66 -12.90 -13.20
N SER A 19 4.40 -14.01 -13.32
CA SER A 19 3.86 -15.33 -13.61
C SER A 19 3.43 -16.13 -12.38
N ILE A 20 3.77 -15.68 -11.17
CA ILE A 20 3.48 -16.38 -9.92
C ILE A 20 2.19 -15.82 -9.32
N PRO A 21 1.10 -16.62 -9.23
CA PRO A 21 -0.17 -16.19 -8.63
C PRO A 21 0.03 -15.67 -7.20
N HIS A 22 -0.76 -14.67 -6.81
CA HIS A 22 -0.72 -14.02 -5.49
C HIS A 22 0.59 -13.29 -5.13
N SER A 23 1.63 -13.36 -5.98
CA SER A 23 2.91 -12.68 -5.68
C SER A 23 2.84 -11.15 -5.77
N ASN A 24 1.71 -10.59 -6.21
CA ASN A 24 1.40 -9.17 -6.18
C ASN A 24 0.63 -8.74 -4.91
N GLU A 25 0.23 -9.67 -4.04
CA GLU A 25 -0.46 -9.37 -2.79
C GLU A 25 0.55 -9.02 -1.69
N THR A 26 0.37 -7.87 -1.04
CA THR A 26 1.29 -7.35 -0.02
C THR A 26 0.53 -6.80 1.18
N TRP A 27 1.25 -6.38 2.21
CA TRP A 27 0.69 -5.74 3.40
C TRP A 27 1.24 -4.32 3.59
N LEU A 28 0.44 -3.47 4.22
CA LEU A 28 0.79 -2.10 4.56
C LEU A 28 0.67 -1.92 6.07
N MET A 29 1.71 -1.36 6.68
CA MET A 29 1.69 -0.87 8.06
C MET A 29 2.07 0.61 8.08
N VAL A 30 1.25 1.42 8.75
CA VAL A 30 1.50 2.85 8.98
C VAL A 30 1.46 3.11 10.48
N TRP A 31 2.42 3.88 10.99
CA TRP A 31 2.53 4.24 12.40
C TRP A 31 3.22 5.60 12.54
N GLY A 32 3.03 6.28 13.67
CA GLY A 32 3.67 7.55 13.96
C GLY A 32 2.72 8.61 14.51
N ALA A 33 3.26 9.79 14.78
CA ALA A 33 2.47 10.94 15.23
C ALA A 33 1.44 11.34 14.17
N GLY A 34 0.20 11.58 14.60
CA GLY A 34 -0.90 11.97 13.71
C GLY A 34 -1.55 10.82 12.93
N ILE A 35 -1.10 9.57 13.10
CA ILE A 35 -1.74 8.39 12.49
C ILE A 35 -2.75 7.77 13.47
N GLN A 36 -3.96 7.50 12.99
CA GLN A 36 -5.00 6.87 13.81
C GLN A 36 -4.61 5.46 14.26
N ARG A 37 -4.88 5.14 15.53
CA ARG A 37 -4.58 3.84 16.15
C ARG A 37 -5.67 2.81 15.85
N LEU A 38 -5.78 2.40 14.59
CA LEU A 38 -6.80 1.42 14.15
C LEU A 38 -6.47 -0.04 14.53
N GLY A 39 -5.21 -0.34 14.84
CA GLY A 39 -4.76 -1.72 15.02
C GLY A 39 -4.79 -2.50 13.71
N VAL A 40 -5.15 -3.80 13.78
CA VAL A 40 -5.36 -4.61 12.58
C VAL A 40 -6.68 -4.21 11.93
N VAL A 41 -6.60 -3.65 10.73
CA VAL A 41 -7.76 -3.26 9.94
C VAL A 41 -8.45 -4.51 9.39
N LYS A 42 -9.73 -4.70 9.72
CA LYS A 42 -10.54 -5.86 9.29
C LYS A 42 -11.52 -5.54 8.16
N THR A 43 -11.65 -4.27 7.81
CA THR A 43 -12.49 -3.83 6.70
C THR A 43 -11.84 -4.26 5.39
N HIS A 44 -12.63 -4.84 4.49
CA HIS A 44 -12.18 -5.14 3.14
C HIS A 44 -11.99 -3.83 2.37
N GLU A 45 -10.74 -3.49 2.09
CA GLU A 45 -10.32 -2.40 1.20
C GLU A 45 -9.25 -2.94 0.26
N GLN A 46 -9.34 -2.60 -1.02
CA GLN A 46 -8.27 -2.88 -1.97
C GLN A 46 -7.36 -1.66 -2.05
N ILE A 47 -6.08 -1.87 -1.71
CA ILE A 47 -5.04 -0.85 -1.77
C ILE A 47 -4.02 -1.27 -2.82
N TYR A 48 -3.55 -0.31 -3.61
CA TYR A 48 -2.50 -0.47 -4.61
C TYR A 48 -1.29 0.41 -4.27
N GLN A 49 -0.10 -0.04 -4.66
CA GLN A 49 1.14 0.67 -4.33
C GLN A 49 1.24 2.07 -4.97
N GLU A 50 0.55 2.30 -6.09
CA GLU A 50 0.45 3.61 -6.74
C GLU A 50 -0.16 4.70 -5.84
N GLN A 51 -0.86 4.31 -4.76
CA GLN A 51 -1.47 5.23 -3.79
C GLN A 51 -0.49 5.70 -2.71
N TYR A 52 0.66 5.03 -2.53
CA TYR A 52 1.55 5.29 -1.40
C TYR A 52 2.17 6.68 -1.44
N ALA A 53 2.64 7.14 -2.60
CA ALA A 53 3.27 8.45 -2.74
C ALA A 53 2.31 9.59 -2.36
N ALA A 54 1.07 9.55 -2.88
CA ALA A 54 0.04 10.53 -2.55
C ALA A 54 -0.35 10.47 -1.06
N THR A 55 -0.40 9.27 -0.48
CA THR A 55 -0.72 9.08 0.95
C THR A 55 0.35 9.68 1.86
N VAL A 56 1.64 9.39 1.59
CA VAL A 56 2.76 9.94 2.37
C VAL A 56 2.81 11.47 2.25
N ALA A 57 2.65 12.00 1.04
CA ALA A 57 2.61 13.44 0.83
C ALA A 57 1.47 14.10 1.63
N LYS A 58 0.28 13.47 1.64
CA LYS A 58 -0.87 13.99 2.38
C LYS A 58 -0.65 14.00 3.90
N ILE A 59 -0.04 12.95 4.46
CA ILE A 59 0.35 12.88 5.88
C ILE A 59 1.30 14.04 6.22
N LEU A 60 2.20 14.38 5.31
CA LEU A 60 3.18 15.46 5.47
C LEU A 60 2.62 16.87 5.15
N GLY A 61 1.33 16.98 4.79
CA GLY A 61 0.70 18.27 4.47
C GLY A 61 0.95 18.79 3.05
N PHE A 62 1.45 17.95 2.14
CA PHE A 62 1.71 18.29 0.74
C PHE A 62 0.60 17.79 -0.20
N ASN A 63 0.48 18.43 -1.36
CA ASN A 63 -0.29 17.91 -2.49
C ASN A 63 0.67 17.30 -3.52
N TYR A 64 0.55 16.01 -3.78
CA TYR A 64 1.43 15.29 -4.71
C TYR A 64 0.74 15.14 -6.07
N MET A 65 1.45 15.55 -7.13
CA MET A 65 1.04 15.41 -8.51
C MET A 65 2.25 14.91 -9.31
N ALA A 66 2.07 13.85 -10.10
CA ALA A 66 3.08 13.43 -11.07
C ALA A 66 2.79 14.08 -12.43
N ARG A 67 3.84 14.47 -13.16
CA ARG A 67 3.70 14.98 -14.52
C ARG A 67 3.82 13.81 -15.50
N GLY A 68 2.77 13.59 -16.29
CA GLY A 68 2.77 12.60 -17.38
C GLY A 68 2.42 11.17 -16.97
N HIS A 69 1.96 10.95 -15.73
CA HIS A 69 1.53 9.65 -15.22
C HIS A 69 0.34 9.84 -14.28
N ASP A 70 -0.57 8.87 -14.28
CA ASP A 70 -1.63 8.82 -13.28
C ASP A 70 -1.06 8.47 -11.91
N VAL A 71 -1.67 9.03 -10.87
CA VAL A 71 -1.29 8.81 -9.48
C VAL A 71 -2.51 8.31 -8.72
N GLY A 72 -2.34 7.22 -7.97
CA GLY A 72 -3.39 6.69 -7.12
C GLY A 72 -3.82 7.70 -6.05
N HIS A 73 -5.11 7.74 -5.75
CA HIS A 73 -5.63 8.59 -4.67
C HIS A 73 -5.08 8.16 -3.31
N ALA A 74 -4.81 9.14 -2.43
CA ALA A 74 -4.37 8.88 -1.07
C ALA A 74 -5.34 7.95 -0.33
N ILE A 75 -4.79 6.99 0.42
CA ILE A 75 -5.52 5.97 1.15
C ILE A 75 -6.28 6.62 2.30
N GLN A 76 -7.60 6.64 2.21
CA GLN A 76 -8.46 7.38 3.13
C GLN A 76 -8.43 6.81 4.55
N SER A 77 -8.26 5.49 4.68
CA SER A 77 -8.14 4.80 5.96
C SER A 77 -6.85 5.13 6.72
N VAL A 78 -5.86 5.75 6.06
CA VAL A 78 -4.58 6.15 6.66
C VAL A 78 -4.55 7.62 7.10
N ILE A 79 -5.27 8.51 6.40
CA ILE A 79 -5.14 9.98 6.56
C ILE A 79 -6.19 10.63 7.47
N LYS A 80 -7.07 9.85 8.08
CA LYS A 80 -8.18 10.33 8.92
C LYS A 80 -7.85 10.33 10.42
#